data_AF-P75718-F1
#
_entry.id   AF-P75718-F1
#
_cell.length_a   1.000
_cell.length_b   1.000
_cell.length_c   1.000
_cell.angle_alpha   90.00
_cell.angle_beta   90.00
_cell.angle_gamma   90.00
#
_symmetry.space_group_name_H-M   'P 1'
#
loop_
_entity.id
_entity.type
_entity.pdbx_description
1 polymer ?
#
loop_
_entity_poly.entity_id
_entity_poly.type
_entity_poly.pdbx_seq_one_letter_code
_entity_poly.pdbx_strand_id
1 'polypeptide(L)' 'MARAGILVVDGKVWRTVYYRFATREEWEGKVSTNLIFKECRQSAAMKRVLRVYKRTSMGTQ' A
#
# COMPACT_ATOMS: atom_id res chain seq x y z
N MET A 1 -25.58 8.33 -9.22
CA MET A 1 -25.09 7.07 -8.60
C MET A 1 -23.69 7.31 -8.07
N ALA A 2 -23.52 7.50 -6.76
CA ALA A 2 -22.18 7.47 -6.16
C ALA A 2 -21.74 6.00 -6.10
N ARG A 3 -20.58 5.66 -6.69
CA ARG A 3 -20.03 4.30 -6.53
C ARG A 3 -19.67 4.13 -5.06
N ALA A 4 -20.19 3.06 -4.43
CA ALA A 4 -19.83 2.74 -3.05
C ALA A 4 -18.35 2.35 -2.98
N GLY A 5 -17.59 3.01 -2.11
CA GLY A 5 -16.16 2.77 -1.99
C GLY A 5 -15.47 3.77 -1.07
N ILE A 6 -14.31 3.40 -0.53
CA ILE A 6 -13.42 4.32 0.19
C ILE A 6 -12.52 5.02 -0.84
N LEU A 7 -12.46 6.35 -0.77
CA LEU A 7 -11.51 7.15 -1.55
C LEU A 7 -10.16 7.20 -0.83
N VAL A 8 -9.10 6.88 -1.56
CA VAL A 8 -7.71 6.93 -1.11
C VAL A 8 -6.94 7.91 -1.96
N VAL A 9 -6.00 8.64 -1.35
CA VAL A 9 -5.09 9.55 -2.06
C VAL A 9 -4.12 8.72 -2.89
N ASP A 10 -4.08 8.95 -4.20
CA ASP A 10 -3.10 8.34 -5.10
C ASP A 10 -1.84 9.19 -5.25
N GLY A 11 -1.99 10.52 -5.15
CA GLY A 11 -0.87 11.44 -5.24
C GLY A 11 -1.27 12.89 -4.97
N LYS A 12 -0.26 13.74 -4.79
CA LYS A 12 -0.43 15.18 -4.62
C LYS A 12 0.57 15.92 -5.49
N VAL A 13 0.09 16.83 -6.33
CA VAL A 13 0.93 17.76 -7.11
C VAL A 13 0.57 19.17 -6.65
N TRP A 14 1.51 19.85 -6.00
CA TRP A 14 1.31 21.20 -5.46
C TRP A 14 0.10 21.27 -4.50
N ARG A 15 -1.01 21.88 -4.93
CA ARG A 15 -2.29 21.99 -4.19
C ARG A 15 -3.34 20.99 -4.66
N THR A 16 -3.07 20.23 -5.71
CA THR A 16 -4.02 19.26 -6.29
C THR A 16 -3.78 17.88 -5.69
N VAL A 17 -4.84 17.26 -5.17
CA VAL A 17 -4.82 15.90 -4.62
C VAL A 17 -5.62 15.00 -5.56
N TYR A 18 -5.00 13.90 -5.98
CA TYR A 18 -5.64 12.89 -6.82
C TYR A 18 -6.17 11.77 -5.92
N TYR A 19 -7.45 11.44 -6.09
CA TYR A 19 -8.10 10.35 -5.37
C TYR A 19 -8.42 9.21 -6.31
N ARG A 20 -8.40 7.99 -5.76
CA ARG A 20 -8.89 6.77 -6.42
C ARG A 20 -9.68 5.94 -5.42
N PHE A 21 -10.45 4.98 -5.92
CA PHE A 21 -11.05 3.99 -5.03
C PHE A 21 -9.98 3.06 -4.46
N ALA A 22 -10.11 2.74 -3.18
CA ALA A 22 -9.31 1.73 -2.52
C ALA A 22 -9.51 0.37 -3.19
N THR A 23 -8.41 -0.34 -3.39
CA THR A 23 -8.41 -1.74 -3.83
C THR A 23 -8.85 -2.66 -2.70
N ARG A 24 -9.25 -3.89 -3.02
CA ARG A 24 -9.66 -4.88 -2.01
C ARG A 24 -8.57 -5.14 -0.97
N GLU A 25 -7.29 -5.17 -1.37
CA GLU A 25 -6.17 -5.38 -0.43
C GLU A 25 -5.98 -4.21 0.54
N GLU A 26 -6.26 -2.98 0.09
CA GLU A 26 -6.25 -1.79 0.95
C GLU A 26 -7.45 -1.78 1.91
N TRP A 27 -8.63 -2.20 1.44
CA TRP A 27 -9.81 -2.41 2.28
C TRP A 27 -9.58 -3.47 3.36
N GLU A 28 -8.93 -4.58 3.02
CA GLU A 28 -8.57 -5.65 3.96
C GLU A 28 -7.39 -5.28 4.87
N GLY A 29 -6.79 -4.10 4.72
CA GLY A 29 -5.64 -3.64 5.52
C GLY A 29 -4.33 -4.36 5.24
N LYS A 30 -4.24 -5.15 4.16
CA LYS A 30 -3.01 -5.84 3.73
C LYS A 30 -2.00 -4.90 3.08
N VAL A 31 -2.49 -3.81 2.49
CA VAL A 31 -1.68 -2.77 1.87
C VAL A 31 -2.06 -1.43 2.48
N SER A 32 -1.06 -0.69 2.97
CA SER A 32 -1.26 0.64 3.53
C SER A 32 -1.68 1.65 2.46
N THR A 33 -2.68 2.46 2.76
CA THR A 33 -3.12 3.59 1.92
C THR A 33 -2.19 4.81 1.99
N ASN A 34 -1.33 4.87 3.02
CA ASN A 34 -0.38 5.97 3.19
C ASN A 34 0.82 5.81 2.23
N LEU A 35 1.06 6.86 1.44
CA LEU A 35 2.07 6.90 0.38
C LEU A 35 3.50 6.70 0.92
N ILE A 36 3.81 7.19 2.13
CA ILE A 36 5.15 7.03 2.74
C ILE A 36 5.47 5.54 2.95
N PHE A 37 4.50 4.76 3.43
CA PHE A 37 4.69 3.32 3.60
C PHE A 37 4.76 2.60 2.26
N LYS A 38 4.04 3.06 1.23
CA LYS A 38 4.14 2.51 -0.13
C LYS A 38 5.54 2.73 -0.70
N GLU A 39 6.09 3.95 -0.59
CA GLU A 39 7.45 4.28 -1.01
C GLU A 39 8.50 3.51 -0.21
N CYS A 40 8.36 3.48 1.12
CA CYS A 40 9.24 2.72 2.00
C CYS A 40 9.25 1.24 1.61
N ARG A 41 8.08 0.62 1.39
CA ARG A 41 7.95 -0.77 0.95
C ARG A 41 8.61 -1.04 -0.41
N GLN A 42 8.61 -0.06 -1.30
CA GLN A 42 9.25 -0.15 -2.62
C GLN A 42 10.76 0.09 -2.59
N SER A 43 11.29 0.70 -1.52
CA SER A 43 12.73 0.96 -1.36
C SER A 43 13.55 -0.34 -1.43
N ALA A 44 14.79 -0.22 -1.92
CA ALA A 44 15.69 -1.37 -2.05
C ALA A 44 16.00 -2.01 -0.68
N ALA A 45 16.16 -1.21 0.37
CA ALA A 45 16.42 -1.68 1.72
C ALA A 45 15.24 -2.48 2.27
N MET A 46 14.03 -1.94 2.20
CA MET A 46 12.83 -2.62 2.70
C MET A 46 12.51 -3.89 1.92
N LYS A 47 12.72 -3.91 0.60
CA LYS A 47 12.60 -5.14 -0.21
C LYS A 47 13.54 -6.25 0.28
N ARG A 48 14.75 -5.93 0.74
CA ARG A 48 15.68 -6.91 1.32
C ARG A 48 15.16 -7.44 2.66
N VAL A 49 14.69 -6.55 3.54
CA VAL A 49 14.09 -6.93 4.85
C VAL A 49 12.87 -7.83 4.64
N LEU A 50 11.95 -7.43 3.76
CA LEU A 50 10.75 -8.22 3.45
C LEU A 50 11.07 -9.57 2.83
N ARG A 51 12.18 -9.71 2.10
CA ARG A 51 12.61 -11.02 1.59
C ARG A 51 12.99 -11.97 2.73
N VAL A 52 13.58 -11.46 3.81
CA VAL A 52 13.87 -12.26 5.02
C VAL A 52 12.56 -12.68 5.69
N TYR A 53 11.65 -11.75 5.95
CA TYR A 53 10.38 -12.07 6.60
C TYR A 53 9.44 -12.94 5.75
N LYS A 54 9.43 -12.78 4.42
CA LYS A 54 8.69 -13.69 3.54
C LYS A 54 9.27 -15.10 3.54
N ARG A 55 10.60 -15.24 3.65
CA ARG A 55 11.23 -16.55 3.82
C ARG A 55 10.86 -17.18 5.16
N THR A 56 10.77 -16.39 6.23
CA THR A 56 10.38 -16.92 7.56
C THR A 56 8.88 -17.21 7.66
N SER A 57 8.01 -16.44 7.02
CA SER A 57 6.56 -16.72 7.03
C SER A 57 6.16 -17.91 6.14
N MET A 58 6.98 -18.27 5.15
CA MET A 58 6.82 -19.50 4.35
C MET A 58 7.53 -20.71 4.99
N GLY A 59 8.19 -20.52 6.14
CA GLY A 59 9.10 -21.48 6.76
C GLY A 59 8.50 -22.33 7.89
N THR A 60 7.20 -22.28 8.13
CA THR A 60 6.51 -23.20 9.05
C THR A 60 5.22 -23.68 8.39
N GLN A 61 5.38 -24.64 7.48
CA GLN A 61 4.39 -25.71 7.32
C GLN A 61 4.83 -26.89 8.17
#